data_AF-A0A3D4I2M3-F1
#
_entry.id   AF-A0A3D4I2M3-F1
#
_cell.length_a   1.000
_cell.length_b   1.000
_cell.length_c   1.000
_cell.angle_alpha   90.00
_cell.angle_beta   90.00
_cell.angle_gamma   90.00
#
_symmetry.space_group_name_H-M   'P 1'
#
loop_
_entity.id
_entity.type
_entity.pdbx_description
1 polymer ?
#
loop_
_entity_poly.entity_id
_entity_poly.type
_entity_poly.pdbx_seq_one_letter_code
_entity_poly.pdbx_strand_id
1 'polypeptide(L)'
;MADNDLIMQYQAQAFNTMSRGELLVRLYDGAIKDLKYASMLLKQNDSGRAREFLNKSKNILNYLIVILNDKYSISANLKTIYMNCLGQVVLSSAYGDASYIDKIIPTLQELRDAWAEAEKKVQMQNKGKG
;
A
#
# COMPACT_ATOMS: atom_id res chain seq x y z
N MET A 1 -16.65 -9.70 5.32
CA MET A 1 -15.97 -10.99 5.53
C MET A 1 -15.46 -11.65 4.23
N ALA A 2 -15.81 -11.18 3.03
CA ALA A 2 -15.36 -11.77 1.76
C ALA A 2 -13.93 -11.39 1.31
N ASP A 3 -13.36 -10.31 1.85
CA ASP A 3 -12.11 -9.73 1.32
C ASP A 3 -10.83 -10.40 1.86
N ASN A 4 -10.88 -10.88 3.12
CA ASN A 4 -9.71 -11.51 3.78
C ASN A 4 -9.36 -12.88 3.15
N ASP A 5 -10.36 -13.60 2.64
CA ASP A 5 -10.17 -14.93 2.05
C ASP A 5 -9.51 -14.86 0.66
N LEU A 6 -9.81 -13.81 -0.11
CA LEU A 6 -9.21 -13.54 -1.43
C LEU A 6 -7.73 -13.16 -1.33
N ILE A 7 -7.35 -12.38 -0.32
CA ILE A 7 -5.96 -12.01 -0.04
C ILE A 7 -5.14 -13.25 0.31
N MET A 8 -5.71 -14.15 1.12
CA MET A 8 -5.05 -15.39 1.53
C MET A 8 -4.80 -16.33 0.33
N GLN A 9 -5.74 -16.45 -0.60
CA GLN A 9 -5.56 -17.24 -1.83
C GLN A 9 -4.48 -16.68 -2.76
N TYR A 10 -4.41 -15.34 -2.90
CA TYR A 10 -3.34 -14.69 -3.66
C TYR A 10 -1.96 -15.02 -3.07
N GLN A 11 -1.80 -14.93 -1.75
CA GLN A 11 -0.53 -15.22 -1.10
C GLN A 11 -0.11 -16.69 -1.22
N ALA A 12 -1.05 -17.63 -1.00
CA ALA A 12 -0.76 -19.06 -0.99
C ALA A 12 -0.18 -19.57 -2.32
N GLN A 13 -0.50 -18.92 -3.44
CA GLN A 13 -0.05 -19.34 -4.77
C GLN A 13 1.03 -18.44 -5.38
N ALA A 14 1.04 -17.14 -5.03
CA ALA A 14 1.99 -16.21 -5.63
C ALA A 14 3.35 -16.14 -4.89
N PHE A 15 3.48 -16.62 -3.65
CA PHE A 15 4.65 -16.32 -2.83
C PHE A 15 5.08 -17.44 -1.87
N ASN A 16 6.03 -18.27 -2.32
CA ASN A 16 6.61 -19.37 -1.53
C ASN A 16 7.86 -19.00 -0.69
N THR A 17 8.06 -17.73 -0.32
CA THR A 17 9.24 -17.34 0.48
C THR A 17 8.91 -16.27 1.52
N MET A 18 9.29 -16.55 2.76
CA MET A 18 9.13 -15.73 3.98
C MET A 18 9.61 -14.26 3.84
N SER A 19 10.40 -13.91 2.82
CA SER A 19 10.96 -12.58 2.60
C SER A 19 10.08 -11.59 1.82
N ARG A 20 9.04 -12.04 1.10
CA ARG A 20 8.27 -11.17 0.18
C ARG A 20 7.02 -10.54 0.82
N GLY A 21 6.38 -11.20 1.78
CA GLY A 21 5.25 -10.65 2.54
C GLY A 21 5.65 -9.51 3.48
N GLU A 22 6.72 -9.69 4.25
CA GLU A 22 7.27 -8.64 5.11
C GLU A 22 7.74 -7.41 4.31
N LEU A 23 8.35 -7.62 3.14
CA LEU A 23 8.76 -6.53 2.25
C LEU A 23 7.54 -5.71 1.79
N LEU A 24 6.45 -6.38 1.44
CA LEU A 24 5.21 -5.72 1.05
C LEU A 24 4.68 -4.82 2.18
N VAL A 25 4.58 -5.35 3.40
CA VAL A 25 4.14 -4.58 4.58
C VAL A 25 5.05 -3.37 4.82
N ARG A 26 6.37 -3.53 4.71
CA ARG A 26 7.33 -2.42 4.86
C ARG A 26 7.19 -1.34 3.78
N LEU A 27 6.85 -1.72 2.55
CA LEU A 27 6.56 -0.75 1.48
C LEU A 27 5.33 0.09 1.83
N TYR A 28 4.27 -0.53 2.35
CA TYR A 28 3.11 0.22 2.85
C TYR A 28 3.48 1.15 4.01
N ASP A 29 4.23 0.66 5.00
CA ASP A 29 4.67 1.48 6.14
C ASP A 29 5.45 2.71 5.66
N GLY A 30 6.35 2.53 4.70
CA GLY A 30 7.10 3.62 4.07
C GLY A 30 6.19 4.63 3.38
N ALA A 31 5.27 4.16 2.52
CA ALA A 31 4.34 5.04 1.81
C ALA A 31 3.42 5.80 2.77
N ILE A 32 2.84 5.13 3.77
CA ILE A 32 1.95 5.76 4.77
C ILE A 32 2.71 6.81 5.58
N LYS A 33 3.94 6.50 6.00
CA LYS A 33 4.80 7.44 6.74
C LYS A 33 5.08 8.69 5.90
N ASP A 34 5.49 8.51 4.65
CA ASP A 34 5.80 9.62 3.74
C ASP A 34 4.55 10.47 3.45
N LEU A 35 3.38 9.85 3.24
CA LEU A 35 2.11 10.57 3.05
C LEU A 35 1.69 11.38 4.29
N LYS A 36 1.84 10.81 5.50
CA LYS A 36 1.57 11.54 6.75
C LYS A 36 2.50 12.74 6.91
N TYR A 37 3.77 12.59 6.57
CA TYR A 37 4.74 13.69 6.64
C TYR A 37 4.47 14.76 5.58
N ALA A 38 4.13 14.35 4.35
CA ALA A 38 3.68 15.27 3.30
C ALA A 38 2.43 16.06 3.73
N SER A 39 1.44 15.40 4.35
CA SER A 39 0.23 16.04 4.87
C SER A 39 0.55 17.12 5.90
N MET A 40 1.44 16.83 6.84
CA MET A 40 1.92 17.81 7.82
C MET A 40 2.59 19.01 7.15
N LEU A 41 3.48 18.78 6.18
CA LEU A 41 4.19 19.85 5.47
C LEU A 41 3.24 20.73 4.64
N LEU A 42 2.28 20.14 3.94
CA LEU A 42 1.25 20.87 3.19
C LEU A 42 0.40 21.75 4.12
N LYS A 43 0.01 21.24 5.29
CA LYS A 43 -0.70 22.04 6.32
C LYS A 43 0.12 23.19 6.88
N GLN A 44 1.44 23.11 6.78
CA GLN A 44 2.38 24.19 7.14
C GLN A 44 2.73 25.10 5.95
N ASN A 45 2.08 24.92 4.80
CA ASN A 45 2.38 25.60 3.54
C ASN A 45 3.79 25.34 2.99
N ASP A 46 4.45 24.26 3.41
CA ASP A 46 5.75 23.81 2.89
C ASP A 46 5.57 22.80 1.74
N SER A 47 4.96 23.28 0.65
CA SER A 47 4.67 22.47 -0.53
C SER A 47 5.94 21.98 -1.24
N GLY A 48 7.04 22.72 -1.11
CA GLY A 48 8.33 22.34 -1.69
C GLY A 48 8.85 21.03 -1.11
N ARG A 49 8.96 20.96 0.22
CA ARG A 49 9.41 19.73 0.89
C ARG A 49 8.36 18.63 0.82
N ALA A 50 7.07 18.97 0.90
CA ALA A 50 5.99 17.98 0.77
C ALA A 50 6.12 17.16 -0.52
N ARG A 51 6.47 17.82 -1.63
CA ARG A 51 6.62 17.18 -2.96
C ARG A 51 7.65 16.05 -2.98
N GLU A 52 8.71 16.14 -2.18
CA GLU A 52 9.71 15.07 -2.07
C GLU A 52 9.09 13.77 -1.51
N PHE A 53 8.30 13.88 -0.45
CA PHE A 53 7.63 12.76 0.19
C PHE A 53 6.46 12.22 -0.66
N LEU A 54 5.73 13.11 -1.34
CA LEU A 54 4.71 12.70 -2.31
C LEU A 54 5.33 11.87 -3.45
N ASN A 55 6.48 12.29 -3.98
CA ASN A 55 7.17 11.54 -5.05
C ASN A 55 7.65 10.16 -4.58
N LYS A 56 8.18 10.03 -3.36
CA LYS A 56 8.54 8.73 -2.79
C LYS A 56 7.32 7.81 -2.69
N SER A 57 6.21 8.35 -2.19
CA SER A 57 4.94 7.62 -2.08
C SER A 57 4.41 7.17 -3.45
N LYS A 58 4.49 8.03 -4.48
CA LYS A 58 4.14 7.67 -5.86
C LYS A 58 4.96 6.51 -6.39
N ASN A 59 6.28 6.50 -6.13
CA ASN A 59 7.15 5.43 -6.59
C ASN A 59 6.77 4.08 -5.97
N ILE A 60 6.45 4.07 -4.68
CA ILE A 60 5.98 2.86 -4.00
C ILE A 60 4.63 2.40 -4.58
N LEU A 61 3.65 3.30 -4.73
CA LEU A 61 2.35 2.98 -5.32
C LEU A 61 2.46 2.42 -6.74
N ASN A 62 3.32 3.02 -7.58
CA ASN A 62 3.60 2.50 -8.92
C ASN A 62 4.22 1.11 -8.87
N TYR A 63 5.19 0.89 -7.98
CA TYR A 63 5.79 -0.43 -7.79
C TYR A 63 4.74 -1.46 -7.37
N LEU A 64 3.87 -1.14 -6.40
CA LEU A 64 2.78 -2.01 -5.97
C LEU A 64 1.84 -2.38 -7.12
N ILE A 65 1.54 -1.45 -8.04
CA ILE A 65 0.75 -1.73 -9.25
C ILE A 65 1.49 -2.69 -10.19
N VAL A 66 2.78 -2.46 -10.43
CA VAL A 66 3.59 -3.24 -11.38
C VAL A 66 3.80 -4.67 -10.93
N ILE A 67 3.89 -4.92 -9.62
CA ILE A 67 4.11 -6.28 -9.09
C ILE A 67 2.83 -7.10 -8.96
N LEU A 68 1.65 -6.54 -9.27
CA LEU A 68 0.41 -7.29 -9.28
C LEU A 68 0.44 -8.35 -10.39
N ASN A 69 -0.06 -9.54 -10.07
CA ASN A 69 -0.15 -10.63 -11.03
C ASN A 69 -1.59 -10.75 -11.56
N ASP A 70 -1.81 -10.31 -12.80
CA ASP A 70 -3.13 -10.29 -13.46
C ASP A 70 -3.82 -11.66 -13.57
N LYS A 71 -3.13 -12.77 -13.26
CA LYS A 71 -3.74 -14.11 -13.16
C LYS A 71 -4.74 -14.23 -12.00
N TYR A 72 -4.69 -13.34 -11.03
CA TYR A 72 -5.56 -13.38 -9.87
C TYR A 72 -6.66 -12.32 -9.94
N SER A 73 -7.89 -12.72 -9.63
CA SER A 73 -9.07 -11.83 -9.66
C SER A 73 -8.94 -10.62 -8.73
N ILE A 74 -8.28 -10.79 -7.59
CA ILE A 74 -8.03 -9.69 -6.64
C ILE A 74 -7.11 -8.60 -7.19
N SER A 75 -6.24 -8.93 -8.16
CA SER A 75 -5.30 -7.97 -8.73
C SER A 75 -6.00 -6.82 -9.45
N ALA A 76 -7.16 -7.07 -10.08
CA ALA A 76 -7.95 -6.00 -10.70
C ALA A 76 -8.49 -4.99 -9.67
N ASN A 77 -8.97 -5.49 -8.52
CA ASN A 77 -9.44 -4.64 -7.43
C ASN A 77 -8.30 -3.82 -6.81
N LEU A 78 -7.19 -4.48 -6.48
CA LEU A 78 -5.99 -3.82 -5.93
C LEU A 78 -5.44 -2.75 -6.87
N LYS A 79 -5.36 -3.05 -8.17
CA LYS A 79 -4.91 -2.10 -9.21
C LYS A 79 -5.78 -0.85 -9.23
N THR A 80 -7.10 -1.02 -9.11
CA THR A 80 -8.05 0.09 -9.06
C THR A 80 -7.84 0.97 -7.83
N ILE A 81 -7.67 0.36 -6.65
CA ILE A 81 -7.40 1.08 -5.41
C ILE A 81 -6.08 1.85 -5.49
N TYR A 82 -5.00 1.23 -5.97
CA TYR A 82 -3.71 1.90 -6.09
C TYR A 82 -3.71 3.02 -7.12
N MET A 83 -4.40 2.84 -8.26
CA MET A 83 -4.54 3.91 -9.26
C MET A 83 -5.31 5.10 -8.70
N ASN A 84 -6.35 4.87 -7.90
CA ASN A 84 -7.06 5.94 -7.19
C ASN A 84 -6.11 6.66 -6.22
N CYS A 85 -5.42 5.92 -5.36
CA CYS A 85 -4.44 6.48 -4.42
C CYS A 85 -3.39 7.32 -5.14
N LEU A 86 -2.83 6.81 -6.24
CA LEU A 86 -1.86 7.52 -7.05
C LEU A 86 -2.43 8.84 -7.61
N GLY A 87 -3.69 8.82 -8.07
CA GLY A 87 -4.42 10.01 -8.50
C GLY A 87 -4.54 11.05 -7.38
N GLN A 88 -4.91 10.64 -6.18
CA GLN A 88 -5.01 11.56 -5.02
C GLN A 88 -3.66 12.17 -4.64
N VAL A 89 -2.56 11.41 -4.71
CA VAL A 89 -1.22 11.94 -4.47
C VAL A 89 -0.82 12.97 -5.54
N VAL A 90 -1.18 12.73 -6.80
CA VAL A 90 -0.95 13.70 -7.89
C VAL A 90 -1.78 14.98 -7.69
N LEU A 91 -3.05 14.86 -7.33
CA LEU A 91 -3.92 16.01 -7.04
C LEU A 91 -3.39 16.82 -5.86
N SER A 92 -2.98 16.15 -4.78
CA SER A 92 -2.37 16.80 -3.62
C SER A 92 -1.11 17.59 -3.99
N SER A 93 -0.23 16.99 -4.80
CA SER A 93 0.98 17.68 -5.28
C SER A 93 0.67 18.85 -6.21
N ALA A 94 -0.39 18.77 -7.01
CA ALA A 94 -0.76 19.81 -7.97
C ALA A 94 -1.44 21.01 -7.29
N TYR A 95 -2.33 20.74 -6.33
CA TYR A 95 -3.11 21.77 -5.63
C TYR A 95 -2.46 22.23 -4.31
N GLY A 96 -1.44 21.53 -3.82
CA GLY A 96 -0.85 21.81 -2.51
C GLY A 96 -1.81 21.52 -1.35
N ASP A 97 -2.78 20.63 -1.55
CA ASP A 97 -3.83 20.35 -0.57
C ASP A 97 -3.65 18.95 0.05
N ALA A 98 -3.50 18.92 1.38
CA ALA A 98 -3.36 17.69 2.16
C ALA A 98 -4.65 16.84 2.17
N SER A 99 -5.81 17.44 1.91
CA SER A 99 -7.11 16.76 2.00
C SER A 99 -7.22 15.56 1.04
N TYR A 100 -6.55 15.60 -0.11
CA TYR A 100 -6.52 14.51 -1.07
C TYR A 100 -5.78 13.28 -0.51
N ILE A 101 -4.62 13.46 0.12
CA ILE A 101 -3.85 12.35 0.69
C ILE A 101 -4.38 11.88 2.04
N ASP A 102 -4.96 12.77 2.85
CA ASP A 102 -5.57 12.42 4.14
C ASP A 102 -6.70 11.39 3.97
N LYS A 103 -7.43 11.45 2.86
CA LYS A 103 -8.53 10.51 2.55
C LYS A 103 -8.06 9.10 2.20
N ILE A 104 -6.85 8.92 1.66
CA ILE A 104 -6.36 7.60 1.21
C ILE A 104 -5.45 6.91 2.24
N ILE A 105 -4.91 7.65 3.21
CA ILE A 105 -4.07 7.07 4.27
C ILE A 105 -4.81 5.94 5.02
N PRO A 106 -6.09 6.07 5.42
CA PRO A 106 -6.83 4.99 6.06
C PRO A 106 -6.95 3.75 5.17
N THR A 107 -7.25 3.90 3.88
CA THR A 107 -7.33 2.78 2.93
C THR A 107 -6.00 2.04 2.80
N LEU A 108 -4.88 2.77 2.73
CA LEU A 108 -3.55 2.15 2.69
C LEU A 108 -3.23 1.43 4.01
N GLN A 109 -3.67 1.96 5.15
CA GLN A 109 -3.51 1.34 6.47
C GLN A 109 -4.29 0.02 6.56
N GLU A 110 -5.55 0.00 6.13
CA GLU A 110 -6.39 -1.20 6.11
C GLU A 110 -5.78 -2.30 5.23
N LEU A 111 -5.33 -1.96 4.02
CA LEU A 111 -4.66 -2.91 3.15
C LEU A 111 -3.39 -3.47 3.78
N ARG A 112 -2.55 -2.59 4.36
CA ARG A 112 -1.32 -2.97 5.06
C ARG A 112 -1.60 -3.96 6.19
N ASP A 113 -2.62 -3.71 6.99
CA ASP A 113 -2.98 -4.56 8.12
C ASP A 113 -3.53 -5.91 7.65
N ALA A 114 -4.33 -5.94 6.58
CA ALA A 114 -4.78 -7.17 5.95
C ALA A 114 -3.60 -8.01 5.40
N TRP A 115 -2.61 -7.36 4.76
CA TRP A 115 -1.40 -8.04 4.28
C TRP A 115 -0.56 -8.61 5.45
N ALA A 116 -0.45 -7.88 6.56
CA ALA A 116 0.26 -8.32 7.74
C ALA A 116 -0.45 -9.50 8.44
N GLU A 117 -1.78 -9.50 8.50
CA GLU A 117 -2.55 -10.63 9.04
C GLU A 117 -2.38 -11.88 8.19
N ALA A 118 -2.48 -11.74 6.87
CA ALA A 118 -2.31 -12.84 5.94
C ALA A 118 -0.89 -13.44 6.03
N GLU A 119 0.14 -12.59 6.15
CA GLU A 119 1.53 -13.00 6.36
C GLU A 119 1.71 -13.85 7.63
N LYS A 120 1.14 -13.39 8.76
CA LYS A 120 1.17 -14.14 10.03
C LYS A 120 0.54 -15.52 9.91
N LYS A 121 -0.60 -15.64 9.22
CA LYS A 121 -1.29 -16.93 9.00
C LYS A 121 -0.40 -17.90 8.21
N VAL A 122 0.29 -17.43 7.18
CA VAL A 122 1.22 -18.25 6.38
C VAL A 122 2.41 -18.71 7.22
N GLN A 123 3.00 -17.82 8.04
CA GLN A 123 4.11 -18.22 8.93
C GLN A 123 3.71 -19.32 9.93
N MET A 124 2.51 -19.22 10.51
CA MET A 124 1.97 -20.23 11.43
C MET A 124 1.76 -21.59 10.74
N GLN A 125 1.25 -21.60 9.51
CA GLN A 125 1.07 -22.83 8.73
C GLN A 125 2.40 -23.51 8.37
N ASN A 126 3.46 -22.73 8.13
CA ASN A 126 4.78 -23.27 7.81
C ASN A 126 5.51 -23.83 9.04
N LYS A 127 5.31 -23.27 10.24
CA LYS A 127 5.89 -23.79 11.49
C LYS A 127 5.25 -25.11 11.96
N GLY A 128 4.01 -25.41 11.58
CA GLY A 128 3.33 -26.66 11.93
C GLY A 128 3.68 -27.86 11.05
N LYS A 129 4.52 -27.68 10.02
CA LYS A 129 4.99 -28.75 9.11
C LYS A 129 6.47 -29.12 9.33
N GLY A 130 7.09 -28.63 10.40
CA GLY A 130 8.46 -28.93 10.81
C GLY A 130 8.50 -29.83 12.04
#